data_AF-A0A843GA08-F1
#
_entry.id   AF-A0A843GA08-F1
#
_cell.length_a   1.000
_cell.length_b   1.000
_cell.length_c   1.000
_cell.angle_alpha   90.00
_cell.angle_beta   90.00
_cell.angle_gamma   90.00
#
_symmetry.space_group_name_H-M   'P 1'
#
loop_
_entity.id
_entity.type
_entity.pdbx_description
1 polymer ?
#
loop_
_entity_poly.entity_id
_entity_poly.type
_entity_poly.pdbx_seq_one_letter_code
_entity_poly.pdbx_strand_id
1 'polypeptide(L)'
;MFGLKDINTENRYDETDEKKLKIADTISIFTNPPIITIPLFLIICIILACDGTPFTSGFKFNWTQFIITELISLIFASILPMAIILHWARKLDTDKDISNREDRFVPLIVGVVSYLIGFIIAWILGVSNFLIVLILCYAVNTFIVMLITTKWKISIHTTGLTGPVAALIMLLGPIGALVGLLYPLLIWSRFTLKKHTMAQAIAGGVFGLVMTVLEAYLYMDLLNKPVYNLVPLGECLWIILGLIFAPILLGILTILNDNGKSNTKAIFYLLCVLAIAFFIFFAPQSALITLILAIIASILVSYFGGENFS
;
A
#
# COMPACT_ATOMS: atom_id res chain seq x y z
N MET A 1 -37.83 -39.73 -12.51
CA MET A 1 -36.36 -39.62 -12.38
C MET A 1 -36.04 -38.16 -12.13
N PHE A 2 -36.27 -37.68 -10.91
CA PHE A 2 -35.90 -36.33 -10.49
C PHE A 2 -34.41 -36.35 -10.15
N GLY A 3 -33.64 -35.52 -10.86
CA GLY A 3 -32.20 -35.45 -10.72
C GLY A 3 -31.79 -35.07 -9.31
N LEU A 4 -31.02 -35.94 -8.68
CA LEU A 4 -30.12 -35.57 -7.60
C LEU A 4 -29.14 -34.55 -8.19
N LYS A 5 -29.41 -33.25 -8.02
CA LYS A 5 -28.35 -32.25 -8.09
C LYS A 5 -27.35 -32.66 -7.01
N ASP A 6 -26.11 -32.88 -7.40
CA ASP A 6 -25.04 -33.38 -6.54
C ASP A 6 -24.87 -32.47 -5.31
N ILE A 7 -25.42 -32.89 -4.17
CA ILE A 7 -25.27 -32.24 -2.86
C ILE A 7 -23.78 -32.06 -2.50
N ASN A 8 -22.92 -32.92 -3.04
CA ASN A 8 -21.47 -32.84 -2.90
C ASN A 8 -20.84 -31.66 -3.66
N THR A 9 -21.47 -31.15 -4.72
CA THR A 9 -20.95 -30.00 -5.48
C THR A 9 -21.29 -28.67 -4.81
N GLU A 10 -22.49 -28.52 -4.25
CA GLU A 10 -22.88 -27.34 -3.46
C GLU A 10 -22.06 -27.23 -2.17
N ASN A 11 -21.89 -28.33 -1.43
CA ASN A 11 -21.06 -28.33 -0.20
C ASN A 11 -19.59 -27.99 -0.48
N ARG A 12 -19.04 -28.43 -1.62
CA ARG A 12 -17.65 -28.13 -2.01
C ARG A 12 -17.48 -26.69 -2.49
N TYR A 13 -18.51 -26.11 -3.08
CA TYR A 13 -18.52 -24.70 -3.49
C TYR A 13 -18.55 -23.78 -2.26
N ASP A 14 -19.41 -24.08 -1.29
CA ASP A 14 -19.55 -23.33 -0.04
C ASP A 14 -18.26 -23.37 0.81
N GLU A 15 -17.62 -24.54 0.92
CA GLU A 15 -16.36 -24.72 1.65
C GLU A 15 -15.16 -24.00 0.98
N THR A 16 -15.13 -23.94 -0.35
CA THR A 16 -14.08 -23.25 -1.11
C THR A 16 -14.19 -21.73 -0.94
N ASP A 17 -15.41 -21.19 -0.98
CA ASP A 17 -15.67 -19.77 -0.77
C ASP A 17 -15.42 -19.36 0.69
N GLU A 18 -15.76 -20.21 1.66
CA GLU A 18 -15.44 -19.99 3.07
C GLU A 18 -13.92 -19.92 3.30
N LYS A 19 -13.14 -20.82 2.68
CA LYS A 19 -11.68 -20.80 2.76
C LYS A 19 -11.09 -19.54 2.14
N LYS A 20 -11.59 -19.09 1.00
CA LYS A 20 -11.16 -17.83 0.35
C LYS A 20 -11.44 -16.63 1.25
N LEU A 21 -12.61 -16.57 1.88
CA LEU A 21 -12.97 -15.52 2.82
C LEU A 21 -12.03 -15.49 4.03
N LYS A 22 -11.70 -16.65 4.61
CA LYS A 22 -10.72 -16.74 5.72
C LYS A 22 -9.33 -16.23 5.31
N ILE A 23 -8.87 -16.56 4.11
CA ILE A 23 -7.58 -16.07 3.59
C ILE A 23 -7.65 -14.56 3.35
N ALA A 24 -8.72 -14.07 2.74
CA ALA A 24 -8.92 -12.64 2.52
C ALA A 24 -8.93 -11.86 3.84
N ASP A 25 -9.59 -12.39 4.88
CA ASP A 25 -9.64 -11.81 6.22
C ASP A 25 -8.27 -11.82 6.90
N THR A 26 -7.51 -12.91 6.77
CA THR A 26 -6.14 -13.00 7.29
C THR A 26 -5.24 -11.94 6.66
N ILE A 27 -5.23 -11.85 5.33
CA ILE A 27 -4.49 -10.79 4.62
C ILE A 27 -4.96 -9.44 5.13
N SER A 28 -6.26 -9.27 5.30
CA SER A 28 -6.86 -8.01 5.74
C SER A 28 -6.36 -7.54 7.11
N ILE A 29 -6.25 -8.47 8.06
CA ILE A 29 -5.76 -8.20 9.42
C ILE A 29 -4.29 -7.82 9.38
N PHE A 30 -3.44 -8.60 8.69
CA PHE A 30 -2.00 -8.34 8.63
C PHE A 30 -1.64 -7.06 7.87
N THR A 31 -2.47 -6.67 6.89
CA THR A 31 -2.29 -5.46 6.08
C THR A 31 -3.03 -4.25 6.61
N ASN A 32 -3.65 -4.35 7.79
CA ASN A 32 -4.27 -3.21 8.44
C ASN A 32 -3.20 -2.12 8.69
N PRO A 33 -3.43 -0.83 8.35
CA PRO A 33 -2.39 0.19 8.35
C PRO A 33 -1.50 0.21 9.60
N PRO A 34 -2.02 0.27 10.84
CA PRO A 34 -1.17 0.33 12.02
C PRO A 34 -0.39 -0.96 12.33
N ILE A 35 -0.77 -2.10 11.74
CA ILE A 35 -0.08 -3.38 11.91
C ILE A 35 1.03 -3.50 10.87
N ILE A 36 0.72 -3.25 9.59
CA ILE A 36 1.70 -3.38 8.51
C ILE A 36 2.78 -2.30 8.57
N THR A 37 2.48 -1.13 9.14
CA THR A 37 3.48 -0.08 9.35
C THR A 37 4.58 -0.51 10.31
N ILE A 38 4.32 -1.39 11.29
CA ILE A 38 5.34 -1.81 12.26
C ILE A 38 6.56 -2.44 11.56
N PRO A 39 6.44 -3.55 10.80
CA PRO A 39 7.60 -4.13 10.13
C PRO A 39 8.18 -3.22 9.04
N LEU A 40 7.36 -2.41 8.37
CA LEU A 40 7.85 -1.55 7.29
C LEU A 40 8.66 -0.36 7.82
N PHE A 41 8.20 0.31 8.87
CA PHE A 41 8.98 1.35 9.54
C PHE A 41 10.21 0.78 10.23
N LEU A 42 10.14 -0.43 10.80
CA LEU A 42 11.32 -1.09 11.36
C LEU A 42 12.41 -1.25 10.28
N ILE A 43 12.05 -1.73 9.08
CA ILE A 43 12.99 -1.84 7.95
C ILE A 43 13.52 -0.47 7.55
N ILE A 44 12.66 0.54 7.43
CA ILE A 44 13.07 1.92 7.11
C ILE A 44 14.05 2.45 8.16
N CYS A 45 13.75 2.34 9.45
CA CYS A 45 14.60 2.79 10.55
C CYS A 45 15.94 2.05 10.57
N ILE A 46 15.97 0.74 10.29
CA ILE A 46 17.21 -0.01 10.12
C ILE A 46 18.04 0.60 9.00
N ILE A 47 17.45 0.82 7.82
CA ILE A 47 18.16 1.41 6.66
C ILE A 47 18.71 2.79 7.01
N LEU A 48 17.90 3.64 7.66
CA LEU A 48 18.31 4.99 8.03
C LEU A 48 19.43 5.02 9.08
N ALA A 49 19.56 3.98 9.91
CA ALA A 49 20.61 3.86 10.90
C ALA A 49 21.91 3.25 10.36
N CYS A 50 21.93 2.78 9.10
CA CYS A 50 23.12 2.24 8.46
C CYS A 50 23.91 3.36 7.75
N ASP A 51 25.20 3.48 8.07
CA ASP A 51 26.13 4.25 7.22
C ASP A 51 26.56 3.37 6.02
N GLY A 52 25.89 3.54 4.88
CA GLY A 52 26.12 2.77 3.65
C GLY A 52 25.17 1.56 3.50
N THR A 53 25.39 0.74 2.46
CA THR A 53 24.56 -0.45 2.25
C THR A 53 25.00 -1.60 3.16
N PRO A 54 24.09 -2.49 3.61
CA PRO A 54 24.43 -3.65 4.45
C PRO A 54 25.46 -4.62 3.82
N PHE A 55 25.76 -4.45 2.53
CA PHE A 55 26.61 -5.32 1.73
C PHE A 55 28.01 -4.75 1.47
N THR A 56 28.34 -3.56 1.97
CA THR A 56 29.67 -2.95 1.83
C THR A 56 30.53 -3.15 3.08
N SER A 57 31.80 -3.53 2.91
CA SER A 57 32.78 -3.67 4.00
C SER A 57 33.02 -2.32 4.69
N GLY A 58 32.86 -2.26 6.02
CA GLY A 58 32.96 -1.02 6.81
C GLY A 58 31.65 -0.56 7.46
N PHE A 59 30.62 -1.40 7.44
CA PHE A 59 29.30 -1.19 8.05
C PHE A 59 29.37 -0.62 9.48
N LYS A 60 28.75 0.54 9.69
CA LYS A 60 28.49 1.11 11.00
C LYS A 60 26.99 1.30 11.19
N PHE A 61 26.50 0.83 12.33
CA PHE A 61 25.09 0.95 12.71
C PHE A 61 24.97 1.96 13.85
N ASN A 62 24.20 3.03 13.62
CA ASN A 62 23.94 4.05 14.63
C ASN A 62 22.75 3.63 15.50
N TRP A 63 23.05 2.93 16.61
CA TRP A 63 22.03 2.47 17.57
C TRP A 63 21.17 3.59 18.14
N THR A 64 21.76 4.74 18.46
CA THR A 64 21.02 5.87 19.02
C THR A 64 20.03 6.41 18.00
N GLN A 65 20.45 6.61 16.76
CA GLN A 65 19.57 7.03 15.68
C GLN A 65 18.45 6.02 15.48
N PHE A 66 18.78 4.73 15.36
CA PHE A 66 17.80 3.65 15.20
C PHE A 66 16.73 3.70 16.29
N ILE A 67 17.13 3.70 17.57
CA ILE A 67 16.21 3.67 18.70
C ILE A 67 15.29 4.89 18.67
N ILE A 68 15.83 6.08 18.45
CA ILE A 68 15.01 7.31 18.45
C ILE A 68 14.05 7.32 17.24
N THR A 69 14.54 6.99 16.04
CA THR A 69 13.69 6.93 14.84
C THR A 69 12.60 5.88 14.95
N GLU A 70 12.92 4.73 15.53
CA GLU A 70 11.99 3.62 15.69
C GLU A 70 10.94 3.94 16.76
N LEU A 71 11.32 4.53 17.89
CA LEU A 71 10.37 4.94 18.92
C LEU A 71 9.37 5.98 18.37
N ILE A 72 9.85 6.98 17.63
CA ILE A 72 8.97 7.98 17.01
C ILE A 72 8.03 7.30 16.01
N SER A 73 8.56 6.48 15.10
CA SER A 73 7.76 5.80 14.07
C SER A 73 6.73 4.84 14.69
N LEU A 74 7.14 4.04 15.66
CA LEU A 74 6.27 3.07 16.32
C LEU A 74 5.15 3.77 17.09
N ILE A 75 5.46 4.83 17.83
CA ILE A 75 4.45 5.58 18.61
C ILE A 75 3.48 6.30 17.68
N PHE A 76 3.98 7.11 16.75
CA PHE A 76 3.15 8.03 15.97
C PHE A 76 2.56 7.43 14.70
N ALA A 77 3.18 6.40 14.10
CA ALA A 77 2.66 5.75 12.90
C ALA A 77 1.93 4.43 13.16
N SER A 78 2.06 3.83 14.35
CA SER A 78 1.43 2.55 14.65
C SER A 78 0.60 2.56 15.94
N ILE A 79 1.23 2.77 17.12
CA ILE A 79 0.56 2.60 18.41
C ILE A 79 -0.58 3.63 18.61
N LEU A 80 -0.30 4.92 18.44
CA LEU A 80 -1.31 5.97 18.62
C LEU A 80 -2.45 5.84 17.60
N PRO A 81 -2.20 5.73 16.27
CA PRO A 81 -3.26 5.51 15.30
C PRO A 81 -4.11 4.27 15.62
N MET A 82 -3.49 3.15 16.02
CA MET A 82 -4.23 1.95 16.41
C MET A 82 -5.10 2.17 17.65
N ALA A 83 -4.55 2.81 18.69
CA ALA A 83 -5.29 3.12 19.91
C ALA A 83 -6.50 4.02 19.62
N ILE A 84 -6.35 5.02 18.75
CA ILE A 84 -7.43 5.90 18.30
C ILE A 84 -8.51 5.10 17.58
N ILE A 85 -8.13 4.28 16.60
CA ILE A 85 -9.08 3.44 15.83
C ILE A 85 -9.84 2.49 16.75
N LEU A 86 -9.14 1.79 17.66
CA LEU A 86 -9.77 0.84 18.59
C LEU A 86 -10.70 1.55 19.58
N HIS A 87 -10.32 2.72 20.08
CA HIS A 87 -11.19 3.51 20.96
C HIS A 87 -12.47 3.95 20.24
N TRP A 88 -12.33 4.49 19.03
CA TRP A 88 -13.49 4.97 18.25
C TRP A 88 -14.38 3.83 17.76
N ALA A 89 -13.80 2.72 17.32
CA ALA A 89 -14.55 1.53 16.91
C ALA A 89 -15.43 1.02 18.07
N ARG A 90 -14.89 0.98 19.30
CA ARG A 90 -15.66 0.63 20.50
C ARG A 90 -16.73 1.66 20.84
N LYS A 91 -16.41 2.96 20.72
CA LYS A 91 -17.35 4.05 21.03
C LYS A 91 -18.57 4.06 20.11
N LEU A 92 -18.38 3.66 18.85
CA LEU A 92 -19.42 3.66 17.81
C LEU A 92 -20.07 2.28 17.62
N ASP A 93 -19.70 1.28 18.42
CA ASP A 93 -20.12 -0.12 18.28
C ASP A 93 -19.98 -0.64 16.82
N THR A 94 -18.84 -0.33 16.21
CA THR A 94 -18.54 -0.61 14.80
C THR A 94 -17.30 -1.48 14.64
N ASP A 95 -17.07 -1.96 13.43
CA ASP A 95 -15.91 -2.76 13.11
C ASP A 95 -14.61 -1.94 13.14
N LYS A 96 -13.46 -2.62 13.29
CA LYS A 96 -12.13 -1.96 13.32
C LYS A 96 -11.79 -1.23 12.02
N ASP A 97 -12.51 -1.51 10.93
CA ASP A 97 -12.37 -0.84 9.64
C ASP A 97 -13.14 0.48 9.55
N ILE A 98 -13.96 0.80 10.57
CA ILE A 98 -14.90 1.92 10.64
C ILE A 98 -15.57 2.05 9.27
N SER A 99 -16.33 1.01 8.89
CA SER A 99 -16.78 0.81 7.51
C SER A 99 -17.63 1.95 6.97
N ASN A 100 -18.34 2.66 7.83
CA ASN A 100 -19.12 3.85 7.50
C ASN A 100 -18.21 5.06 7.31
N ARG A 101 -18.31 5.74 6.17
CA ARG A 101 -17.45 6.90 5.86
C ARG A 101 -17.67 8.07 6.83
N GLU A 102 -18.90 8.26 7.30
CA GLU A 102 -19.32 9.39 8.13
C GLU A 102 -18.66 9.35 9.51
N ASP A 103 -18.33 8.13 9.96
CA ASP A 103 -17.67 7.86 11.23
C ASP A 103 -16.14 8.04 11.17
N ARG A 104 -15.56 8.20 9.97
CA ARG A 104 -14.10 8.26 9.76
C ARG A 104 -13.48 9.62 10.00
N PHE A 105 -14.26 10.70 9.99
CA PHE A 105 -13.73 12.06 10.10
C PHE A 105 -12.93 12.26 11.39
N VAL A 106 -13.52 11.90 12.54
CA VAL A 106 -12.89 12.10 13.85
C VAL A 106 -11.63 11.25 14.03
N PRO A 107 -11.63 9.93 13.76
CA PRO A 107 -10.40 9.13 13.80
C PRO A 107 -9.29 9.69 12.90
N LEU A 108 -9.63 10.15 11.69
CA LEU A 108 -8.64 10.66 10.74
C LEU A 108 -8.03 11.99 11.19
N ILE A 109 -8.83 12.96 11.68
CA ILE A 109 -8.28 14.24 12.13
C ILE A 109 -7.40 14.07 13.37
N VAL A 110 -7.76 13.17 14.30
CA VAL A 110 -6.91 12.85 15.45
C VAL A 110 -5.61 12.18 14.99
N GLY A 111 -5.68 11.31 13.97
CA GLY A 111 -4.50 10.76 13.30
C GLY A 111 -3.60 11.84 12.70
N VAL A 112 -4.15 12.80 11.97
CA VAL A 112 -3.39 13.95 11.42
C VAL A 112 -2.66 14.72 12.53
N VAL A 113 -3.37 15.05 13.62
CA VAL A 113 -2.76 15.75 14.76
C VAL A 113 -1.64 14.90 15.39
N SER A 114 -1.82 13.59 15.52
CA SER A 114 -0.80 12.68 16.02
C SER A 114 0.46 12.69 15.14
N TYR A 115 0.30 12.62 13.81
CA TYR A 115 1.44 12.71 12.89
C TYR A 115 2.15 14.07 12.95
N LEU A 116 1.40 15.18 13.07
CA LEU A 116 2.00 16.51 13.21
C LEU A 116 2.81 16.65 14.51
N ILE A 117 2.34 16.09 15.61
CA ILE A 117 3.11 16.04 16.87
C ILE A 117 4.39 15.21 16.68
N GLY A 118 4.29 14.03 16.05
CA GLY A 118 5.44 13.19 15.73
C GLY A 118 6.45 13.89 14.84
N PHE A 119 5.99 14.64 13.84
CA PHE A 119 6.81 15.48 12.96
C PHE A 119 7.56 16.56 13.75
N ILE A 120 6.86 17.31 14.62
CA ILE A 120 7.48 18.36 15.43
C ILE A 120 8.53 17.78 16.37
N ILE A 121 8.26 16.64 17.01
CA ILE A 121 9.22 15.95 17.87
C ILE A 121 10.44 15.50 17.08
N ALA A 122 10.24 14.84 15.92
CA ALA A 122 11.32 14.42 15.04
C ALA A 122 12.17 15.61 14.57
N TRP A 123 11.53 16.74 14.27
CA TRP A 123 12.19 17.98 13.88
C TRP A 123 13.08 18.54 15.00
N ILE A 124 12.54 18.67 16.21
CA ILE A 124 13.24 19.23 17.38
C ILE A 124 14.43 18.33 17.77
N LEU A 125 14.23 17.00 17.73
CA LEU A 125 15.28 16.04 18.06
C LEU A 125 16.34 15.91 16.96
N GLY A 126 16.13 16.50 15.79
CA GLY A 126 17.09 16.48 14.69
C GLY A 126 17.40 15.06 14.19
N VAL A 127 16.39 14.17 14.16
CA VAL A 127 16.56 12.81 13.65
C VAL A 127 16.76 12.82 12.12
N SER A 128 16.84 11.63 11.50
CA SER A 128 16.98 11.50 10.05
C SER A 128 16.01 12.41 9.29
N ASN A 129 16.57 13.24 8.39
CA ASN A 129 15.81 14.13 7.50
C ASN A 129 14.73 13.37 6.72
N PHE A 130 15.03 12.14 6.29
CA PHE A 130 14.08 11.29 5.58
C PHE A 130 12.87 10.94 6.44
N LEU A 131 13.08 10.57 7.71
CA LEU A 131 11.98 10.25 8.62
C LEU A 131 11.12 11.48 8.92
N ILE A 132 11.75 12.64 9.17
CA ILE A 132 11.05 13.91 9.38
C ILE A 132 10.10 14.18 8.22
N VAL A 133 10.62 14.13 6.98
CA VAL A 133 9.82 14.34 5.77
C VAL A 133 8.73 13.28 5.61
N LEU A 134 9.03 12.01 5.88
CA LEU A 134 8.07 10.92 5.75
C LEU A 134 6.88 11.07 6.71
N ILE A 135 7.12 11.44 7.97
CA ILE A 135 6.03 11.67 8.93
C ILE A 135 5.16 12.85 8.49
N LEU A 136 5.74 13.90 7.89
CA LEU A 136 4.96 15.00 7.31
C LEU A 136 4.10 14.53 6.14
N CYS A 137 4.63 13.67 5.26
CA CYS A 137 3.85 13.05 4.18
C CYS A 137 2.66 12.26 4.77
N TYR A 138 2.86 11.51 5.86
CA TYR A 138 1.75 10.79 6.52
C TYR A 138 0.67 11.73 7.06
N ALA A 139 1.06 12.87 7.66
CA ALA A 139 0.11 13.87 8.12
C ALA A 139 -0.72 14.44 6.96
N VAL A 140 -0.05 14.88 5.88
CA VAL A 140 -0.70 15.51 4.72
C VAL A 140 -1.53 14.50 3.93
N ASN A 141 -1.02 13.30 3.68
CA ASN A 141 -1.77 12.24 3.01
C ASN A 141 -2.99 11.81 3.81
N THR A 142 -2.89 11.69 5.14
CA THR A 142 -4.06 11.36 5.99
C THR A 142 -5.10 12.49 5.92
N PHE A 143 -4.66 13.75 5.90
CA PHE A 143 -5.55 14.90 5.74
C PHE A 143 -6.27 14.89 4.38
N ILE A 144 -5.55 14.63 3.29
CA ILE A 144 -6.15 14.54 1.95
C ILE A 144 -7.13 13.35 1.87
N VAL A 145 -6.76 12.19 2.41
CA VAL A 145 -7.65 11.01 2.51
C VAL A 145 -8.92 11.34 3.29
N MET A 146 -8.82 12.11 4.37
CA MET A 146 -9.97 12.58 5.14
C MET A 146 -10.89 13.43 4.26
N LEU A 147 -10.34 14.40 3.49
CA LEU A 147 -11.12 15.23 2.57
C LEU A 147 -11.81 14.39 1.49
N ILE A 148 -11.08 13.46 0.86
CA ILE A 148 -11.64 12.56 -0.16
C ILE A 148 -12.78 11.72 0.43
N THR A 149 -12.58 11.18 1.64
CA THR A 149 -13.54 10.29 2.33
C THR A 149 -14.88 10.97 2.62
N THR A 150 -14.93 12.31 2.69
CA THR A 150 -16.20 13.06 2.80
C THR A 150 -17.12 12.89 1.59
N LYS A 151 -16.57 12.60 0.41
CA LYS A 151 -17.31 12.43 -0.85
C LYS A 151 -17.27 11.00 -1.38
N TRP A 152 -16.15 10.31 -1.21
CA TRP A 152 -15.92 8.99 -1.80
C TRP A 152 -15.04 8.09 -0.92
N LYS A 153 -15.45 6.84 -0.72
CA LYS A 153 -14.83 5.90 0.24
C LYS A 153 -13.52 5.30 -0.28
N ILE A 154 -12.47 6.12 -0.38
CA ILE A 154 -11.11 5.67 -0.73
C ILE A 154 -10.59 4.64 0.29
N SER A 155 -9.78 3.69 -0.16
CA SER A 155 -9.24 2.63 0.69
C SER A 155 -8.03 3.12 1.50
N ILE A 156 -8.26 3.37 2.79
CA ILE A 156 -7.22 3.71 3.77
C ILE A 156 -6.22 2.54 3.94
N HIS A 157 -6.69 1.30 3.79
CA HIS A 157 -5.85 0.10 3.88
C HIS A 157 -4.77 0.07 2.80
N THR A 158 -5.17 0.25 1.54
CA THR A 158 -4.22 0.26 0.42
C THR A 158 -3.32 1.49 0.47
N THR A 159 -3.85 2.65 0.88
CA THR A 159 -3.05 3.86 1.13
C THR A 159 -1.98 3.62 2.21
N GLY A 160 -2.36 3.00 3.32
CA GLY A 160 -1.49 2.72 4.46
C GLY A 160 -0.40 1.68 4.17
N LEU A 161 -0.66 0.70 3.31
CA LEU A 161 0.36 -0.21 2.79
C LEU A 161 1.33 0.52 1.84
N THR A 162 0.80 1.35 0.95
CA THR A 162 1.58 1.88 -0.18
C THR A 162 2.44 3.09 0.16
N GLY A 163 2.06 3.90 1.15
CA GLY A 163 2.92 4.99 1.65
C GLY A 163 4.33 4.52 2.08
N PRO A 164 4.46 3.54 3.00
CA PRO A 164 5.77 3.02 3.38
C PRO A 164 6.43 2.20 2.25
N VAL A 165 5.68 1.58 1.34
CA VAL A 165 6.25 1.00 0.11
C VAL A 165 6.90 2.07 -0.77
N ALA A 166 6.28 3.24 -0.94
CA ALA A 166 6.88 4.36 -1.64
C ALA A 166 8.19 4.82 -0.97
N ALA A 167 8.21 4.92 0.36
CA ALA A 167 9.42 5.22 1.11
C ALA A 167 10.53 4.18 0.87
N LEU A 168 10.19 2.89 0.85
CA LEU A 168 11.14 1.82 0.52
C LEU A 168 11.62 1.89 -0.94
N ILE A 169 10.77 2.27 -1.89
CA ILE A 169 11.17 2.50 -3.29
C ILE A 169 12.18 3.65 -3.38
N MET A 170 11.98 4.73 -2.62
CA MET A 170 12.94 5.84 -2.58
C MET A 170 14.30 5.42 -2.00
N LEU A 171 14.31 4.54 -0.99
CA LEU A 171 15.52 4.09 -0.30
C LEU A 171 16.24 2.95 -1.02
N LEU A 172 15.51 2.04 -1.66
CA LEU A 172 16.02 0.74 -2.16
C LEU A 172 15.67 0.46 -3.63
N GLY A 173 14.93 1.35 -4.29
CA GLY A 173 14.52 1.20 -5.69
C GLY A 173 13.69 -0.07 -5.92
N PRO A 174 14.05 -0.91 -6.91
CA PRO A 174 13.26 -2.09 -7.26
C PRO A 174 13.19 -3.13 -6.13
N ILE A 175 14.18 -3.16 -5.22
CA ILE A 175 14.14 -4.04 -4.04
C ILE A 175 13.02 -3.60 -3.09
N GLY A 176 12.87 -2.29 -2.87
CA GLY A 176 11.76 -1.74 -2.09
C GLY A 176 10.40 -2.05 -2.72
N ALA A 177 10.33 -2.06 -4.05
CA ALA A 177 9.12 -2.40 -4.79
C ALA A 177 8.64 -3.86 -4.60
N LEU A 178 9.51 -4.78 -4.15
CA LEU A 178 9.11 -6.17 -3.86
C LEU A 178 8.03 -6.25 -2.78
N VAL A 179 8.10 -5.39 -1.77
CA VAL A 179 7.05 -5.28 -0.73
C VAL A 179 5.74 -4.80 -1.36
N GLY A 180 5.84 -3.95 -2.38
CA GLY A 180 4.71 -3.47 -3.17
C GLY A 180 3.93 -4.59 -3.87
N LEU A 181 4.49 -5.78 -4.07
CA LEU A 181 3.76 -6.92 -4.64
C LEU A 181 2.63 -7.42 -3.73
N LEU A 182 2.58 -7.01 -2.45
CA LEU A 182 1.43 -7.21 -1.57
C LEU A 182 0.20 -6.41 -2.00
N TYR A 183 0.37 -5.37 -2.81
CA TYR A 183 -0.71 -4.49 -3.24
C TYR A 183 -1.84 -5.20 -4.02
N PRO A 184 -1.58 -5.99 -5.09
CA PRO A 184 -2.64 -6.76 -5.74
C PRO A 184 -3.33 -7.75 -4.80
N LEU A 185 -2.59 -8.38 -3.87
CA LEU A 185 -3.17 -9.27 -2.85
C LEU A 185 -4.13 -8.52 -1.92
N LEU A 186 -3.76 -7.30 -1.53
CA LEU A 186 -4.60 -6.45 -0.68
C LEU A 186 -5.84 -5.97 -1.42
N ILE A 187 -5.73 -5.58 -2.70
CA ILE A 187 -6.90 -5.24 -3.53
C ILE A 187 -7.88 -6.41 -3.56
N TRP A 188 -7.38 -7.62 -3.82
CA TRP A 188 -8.18 -8.84 -3.80
C TRP A 188 -8.87 -9.06 -2.46
N SER A 189 -8.12 -9.02 -1.36
CA SER A 189 -8.68 -9.15 -0.01
C SER A 189 -9.82 -8.15 0.24
N ARG A 190 -9.64 -6.87 -0.10
CA ARG A 190 -10.66 -5.83 0.12
C ARG A 190 -11.89 -6.01 -0.74
N PHE A 191 -11.71 -6.43 -1.98
CA PHE A 191 -12.79 -6.69 -2.92
C PHE A 191 -13.60 -7.92 -2.50
N THR A 192 -12.93 -9.03 -2.20
CA THR A 192 -13.56 -10.29 -1.76
C THR A 192 -14.33 -10.13 -0.44
N LEU A 193 -13.80 -9.36 0.52
CA LEU A 193 -14.50 -9.03 1.76
C LEU A 193 -15.60 -7.97 1.59
N LYS A 194 -15.83 -7.49 0.37
CA LYS A 194 -16.82 -6.43 0.03
C LYS A 194 -16.63 -5.15 0.86
N LYS A 195 -15.41 -4.88 1.32
CA LYS A 195 -15.09 -3.67 2.10
C LYS A 195 -14.92 -2.45 1.18
N HIS A 196 -14.41 -2.68 -0.03
CA HIS A 196 -14.16 -1.67 -1.05
C HIS A 196 -14.39 -2.21 -2.46
N THR A 197 -14.76 -1.33 -3.40
CA THR A 197 -14.73 -1.66 -4.83
C THR A 197 -13.29 -1.66 -5.35
N MET A 198 -13.05 -2.28 -6.52
CA MET A 198 -11.75 -2.25 -7.20
C MET A 198 -11.23 -0.83 -7.36
N ALA A 199 -12.07 0.09 -7.84
CA ALA A 199 -11.70 1.50 -8.03
C ALA A 199 -11.26 2.15 -6.71
N GLN A 200 -11.95 1.89 -5.59
CA GLN A 200 -11.60 2.44 -4.29
C GLN A 200 -10.27 1.90 -3.74
N ALA A 201 -10.01 0.60 -3.94
CA ALA A 201 -8.77 -0.05 -3.52
C ALA A 201 -7.59 0.38 -4.41
N ILE A 202 -7.80 0.48 -5.72
CA ILE A 202 -6.77 0.93 -6.65
C ILE A 202 -6.43 2.40 -6.39
N ALA A 203 -7.43 3.28 -6.31
CA ALA A 203 -7.19 4.71 -6.09
C ALA A 203 -6.43 4.98 -4.78
N GLY A 204 -6.73 4.24 -3.70
CA GLY A 204 -5.99 4.37 -2.43
C GLY A 204 -4.51 4.01 -2.56
N GLY A 205 -4.19 2.90 -3.22
CA GLY A 205 -2.80 2.49 -3.41
C GLY A 205 -2.02 3.40 -4.37
N VAL A 206 -2.63 3.83 -5.48
CA VAL A 206 -2.01 4.80 -6.40
C VAL A 206 -1.76 6.12 -5.69
N PHE A 207 -2.74 6.61 -4.93
CA PHE A 207 -2.60 7.81 -4.11
C PHE A 207 -1.43 7.69 -3.14
N GLY A 208 -1.36 6.60 -2.36
CA GLY A 208 -0.29 6.40 -1.38
C GLY A 208 1.10 6.33 -2.00
N LEU A 209 1.27 5.65 -3.15
CA LEU A 209 2.55 5.58 -3.86
C LEU A 209 2.97 6.95 -4.40
N VAL A 210 2.09 7.59 -5.18
CA VAL A 210 2.42 8.78 -5.96
C VAL A 210 2.59 9.98 -5.03
N MET A 211 1.65 10.22 -4.12
CA MET A 211 1.71 11.38 -3.23
C MET A 211 2.91 11.30 -2.30
N THR A 212 3.19 10.14 -1.69
CA THR A 212 4.34 10.01 -0.78
C THR A 212 5.65 10.34 -1.48
N VAL A 213 5.88 9.85 -2.71
CA VAL A 213 7.12 10.16 -3.45
C VAL A 213 7.19 11.64 -3.82
N LEU A 214 6.12 12.20 -4.40
CA LEU A 214 6.11 13.60 -4.83
C LEU A 214 6.26 14.56 -3.65
N GLU A 215 5.49 14.34 -2.59
CA GLU A 215 5.55 15.13 -1.36
C GLU A 215 6.92 15.03 -0.70
N ALA A 216 7.50 13.83 -0.61
CA ALA A 216 8.79 13.68 0.03
C ALA A 216 9.90 14.44 -0.69
N TYR A 217 9.97 14.34 -2.02
CA TYR A 217 10.92 15.11 -2.81
C TYR A 217 10.69 16.63 -2.70
N LEU A 218 9.43 17.07 -2.73
CA LEU A 218 9.06 18.47 -2.54
C LEU A 218 9.46 18.99 -1.14
N TYR A 219 9.17 18.24 -0.08
CA TYR A 219 9.44 18.66 1.29
C TYR A 219 10.93 18.64 1.62
N MET A 220 11.73 17.74 1.03
CA MET A 220 13.19 17.77 1.18
C MET A 220 13.77 19.08 0.64
N ASP A 221 13.26 19.57 -0.49
CA ASP A 221 13.65 20.86 -1.08
C ASP A 221 13.10 22.03 -0.25
N LEU A 222 11.79 22.08 -0.02
CA LEU A 222 11.09 23.17 0.68
C LEU A 222 11.58 23.39 2.11
N LEU A 223 11.88 22.31 2.83
CA LEU A 223 12.32 22.37 4.23
C LEU A 223 13.83 22.43 4.38
N ASN A 224 14.58 22.47 3.27
CA ASN A 224 16.05 22.40 3.24
C ASN A 224 16.59 21.19 4.04
N LYS A 225 16.01 20.02 3.79
CA LYS A 225 16.29 18.74 4.47
C LYS A 225 16.83 17.73 3.46
N PRO A 226 18.06 17.92 2.93
CA PRO A 226 18.60 17.04 1.92
C PRO A 226 18.79 15.62 2.48
N VAL A 227 18.47 14.63 1.64
CA VAL A 227 18.77 13.22 1.87
C VAL A 227 19.54 12.72 0.66
N TYR A 228 20.75 12.23 0.89
CA TYR A 228 21.62 11.73 -0.17
C TYR A 228 21.37 10.23 -0.41
N ASN A 229 21.71 9.75 -1.60
CA ASN A 229 21.59 8.35 -2.02
C ASN A 229 20.14 7.83 -2.15
N LEU A 230 19.17 8.71 -2.38
CA LEU A 230 17.83 8.30 -2.79
C LEU A 230 17.78 7.95 -4.27
N VAL A 231 16.93 7.00 -4.62
CA VAL A 231 16.61 6.67 -6.02
C VAL A 231 15.94 7.87 -6.65
N PRO A 232 16.45 8.45 -7.76
CA PRO A 232 15.94 9.69 -8.33
C PRO A 232 14.44 9.66 -8.59
N LEU A 233 13.75 10.80 -8.42
CA LEU A 233 12.30 10.93 -8.59
C LEU A 233 11.80 10.30 -9.89
N GLY A 234 12.45 10.58 -11.02
CA GLY A 234 12.06 10.00 -12.31
C GLY A 234 12.10 8.47 -12.33
N GLU A 235 13.09 7.85 -11.69
CA GLU A 235 13.18 6.40 -11.58
C GLU A 235 12.15 5.84 -10.61
N CYS A 236 11.89 6.49 -9.47
CA CYS A 236 10.79 6.12 -8.57
C CYS A 236 9.44 6.11 -9.30
N LEU A 237 9.16 7.12 -10.12
CA LEU A 237 7.91 7.21 -10.89
C LEU A 237 7.78 6.07 -11.90
N TRP A 238 8.87 5.68 -12.57
CA TRP A 238 8.88 4.51 -13.46
C TRP A 238 8.63 3.19 -12.70
N ILE A 239 9.27 3.01 -11.55
CA ILE A 239 9.08 1.82 -10.69
C ILE A 239 7.62 1.76 -10.21
N ILE A 240 7.06 2.88 -9.74
CA ILE A 240 5.66 2.98 -9.33
C ILE A 240 4.72 2.66 -10.50
N LEU A 241 4.99 3.20 -11.68
CA LEU A 241 4.19 2.91 -12.88
C LEU A 241 4.20 1.41 -13.19
N GLY A 242 5.36 0.76 -13.13
CA GLY A 242 5.48 -0.69 -13.27
C GLY A 242 4.67 -1.46 -12.24
N LEU A 243 4.69 -1.01 -10.98
CA LEU A 243 3.99 -1.65 -9.87
C LEU A 243 2.46 -1.55 -9.97
N ILE A 244 1.93 -0.40 -10.40
CA ILE A 244 0.48 -0.15 -10.45
C ILE A 244 -0.17 -0.55 -11.77
N PHE A 245 0.60 -0.73 -12.85
CA PHE A 245 0.06 -1.00 -14.19
C PHE A 245 -0.88 -2.20 -14.22
N ALA A 246 -0.40 -3.36 -13.76
CA ALA A 246 -1.18 -4.60 -13.79
C ALA A 246 -2.43 -4.56 -12.87
N PRO A 247 -2.34 -4.07 -11.61
CA PRO A 247 -3.52 -3.88 -10.76
C PRO A 247 -4.58 -2.94 -11.37
N ILE A 248 -4.16 -1.82 -11.97
CA ILE A 248 -5.07 -0.88 -12.65
C ILE A 248 -5.77 -1.58 -13.81
N LEU A 249 -5.00 -2.28 -14.65
CA LEU A 249 -5.53 -2.96 -15.81
C LEU A 249 -6.55 -4.04 -15.42
N LEU A 250 -6.23 -4.82 -14.39
CA LEU A 250 -7.14 -5.84 -13.84
C LEU A 250 -8.44 -5.20 -13.34
N GLY A 251 -8.35 -4.11 -12.57
CA GLY A 251 -9.53 -3.40 -12.07
C GLY A 251 -10.43 -2.85 -13.18
N ILE A 252 -9.84 -2.31 -14.25
CA ILE A 252 -10.59 -1.83 -15.43
C ILE A 252 -11.30 -3.00 -16.11
N LEU A 253 -10.61 -4.11 -16.31
CA LEU A 253 -11.18 -5.27 -17.02
C LEU A 253 -12.25 -5.98 -16.21
N THR A 254 -12.13 -6.07 -14.88
CA THR A 254 -13.20 -6.59 -14.03
C THR A 254 -14.48 -5.74 -14.17
N ILE A 255 -14.36 -4.41 -14.19
CA ILE A 255 -15.51 -3.51 -14.43
C ILE A 255 -16.11 -3.73 -15.82
N LEU A 256 -15.29 -3.98 -16.85
CA LEU A 256 -15.75 -4.23 -18.21
C LEU A 256 -16.37 -5.63 -18.37
N ASN A 257 -15.91 -6.62 -17.61
CA ASN A 257 -16.43 -7.99 -17.63
C ASN A 257 -17.85 -8.05 -17.06
N ASP A 258 -18.11 -7.32 -15.96
CA ASP A 258 -19.46 -7.16 -15.39
C ASP A 258 -20.47 -6.58 -16.41
N ASN A 259 -19.99 -5.90 -17.45
CA ASN A 259 -20.80 -5.36 -18.54
C ASN A 259 -20.97 -6.33 -19.74
N GLY A 260 -20.61 -7.61 -19.61
CA GLY A 260 -20.91 -8.66 -20.60
C GLY A 260 -19.96 -8.76 -21.80
N LYS A 261 -18.71 -8.27 -21.69
CA LYS A 261 -17.72 -8.33 -22.79
C LYS A 261 -16.87 -9.60 -22.75
N SER A 262 -17.06 -10.49 -23.72
CA SER A 262 -16.47 -11.85 -23.79
C SER A 262 -14.93 -11.99 -23.94
N ASN A 263 -14.14 -10.91 -24.11
CA ASN A 263 -12.71 -10.99 -24.46
C ASN A 263 -11.73 -10.33 -23.45
N THR A 264 -12.16 -10.06 -22.22
CA THR A 264 -11.37 -9.33 -21.20
C THR A 264 -10.01 -9.95 -20.90
N LYS A 265 -9.92 -11.28 -20.73
CA LYS A 265 -8.63 -11.96 -20.45
C LYS A 265 -7.62 -11.85 -21.60
N ALA A 266 -8.05 -12.01 -22.84
CA ALA A 266 -7.18 -11.86 -24.00
C ALA A 266 -6.66 -10.42 -24.12
N ILE A 267 -7.52 -9.44 -23.83
CA ILE A 267 -7.15 -8.02 -23.80
C ILE A 267 -6.14 -7.74 -22.68
N PHE A 268 -6.31 -8.33 -21.49
CA PHE A 268 -5.35 -8.22 -20.39
C PHE A 268 -3.94 -8.64 -20.84
N TYR A 269 -3.81 -9.87 -21.34
CA TYR A 269 -2.50 -10.41 -21.75
C TYR A 269 -1.88 -9.60 -22.88
N LEU A 270 -2.67 -9.18 -23.87
CA LEU A 270 -2.18 -8.33 -24.95
C LEU A 270 -1.61 -7.00 -24.41
N LEU A 271 -2.34 -6.32 -23.53
CA LEU A 271 -1.90 -5.05 -22.94
C LEU A 271 -0.67 -5.22 -22.04
N CYS A 272 -0.55 -6.33 -21.31
CA CYS A 272 0.67 -6.67 -20.57
C CYS A 272 1.89 -6.84 -21.49
N VAL A 273 1.74 -7.54 -22.62
CA VAL A 273 2.82 -7.72 -23.61
C VAL A 273 3.22 -6.37 -24.21
N LEU A 274 2.25 -5.53 -24.59
CA LEU A 274 2.51 -4.19 -25.11
C LEU A 274 3.22 -3.30 -24.08
N ALA A 275 2.83 -3.38 -22.81
CA ALA A 275 3.48 -2.64 -21.74
C ALA A 275 4.92 -3.11 -21.50
N ILE A 276 5.19 -4.42 -21.52
CA ILE A 276 6.55 -4.95 -21.43
C ILE A 276 7.39 -4.43 -22.60
N ALA A 277 6.88 -4.52 -23.84
CA ALA A 277 7.57 -3.99 -25.01
C ALA A 277 7.88 -2.50 -24.85
N PHE A 278 6.90 -1.70 -24.41
CA PHE A 278 7.11 -0.28 -24.13
C PHE A 278 8.20 -0.03 -23.07
N PHE A 279 8.16 -0.75 -21.94
CA PHE A 279 9.15 -0.59 -20.88
C PHE A 279 10.56 -1.00 -21.32
N ILE A 280 10.70 -1.99 -22.20
CA ILE A 280 12.00 -2.37 -22.78
C ILE A 280 12.64 -1.19 -23.54
N PHE A 281 11.86 -0.40 -24.26
CA PHE A 281 12.39 0.70 -25.07
C PHE A 281 12.57 2.02 -24.31
N PHE A 282 11.75 2.28 -23.29
CA PHE A 282 11.67 3.62 -22.69
C PHE A 282 11.94 3.69 -21.18
N ALA A 283 11.81 2.58 -20.45
CA ALA A 283 11.90 2.58 -18.99
C ALA A 283 13.29 2.12 -18.50
N PRO A 284 13.74 2.57 -17.32
CA PRO A 284 14.88 1.98 -16.64
C PRO A 284 14.68 0.47 -16.39
N GLN A 285 15.77 -0.29 -16.38
CA GLN A 285 15.73 -1.74 -16.15
C GLN A 285 15.08 -2.11 -14.80
N SER A 286 15.28 -1.27 -13.77
CA SER A 286 14.64 -1.42 -12.46
C SER A 286 13.11 -1.44 -12.57
N ALA A 287 12.54 -0.53 -13.34
CA ALA A 287 11.10 -0.43 -13.56
C ALA A 287 10.53 -1.57 -14.40
N LEU A 288 11.27 -2.04 -15.42
CA LEU A 288 10.88 -3.21 -16.21
C LEU A 288 10.79 -4.48 -15.34
N ILE A 289 11.76 -4.69 -14.45
CA ILE A 289 11.74 -5.83 -13.51
C ILE A 289 10.52 -5.72 -12.59
N THR A 290 10.26 -4.54 -12.03
CA THR A 290 9.08 -4.31 -11.18
C THR A 290 7.78 -4.59 -11.93
N LEU A 291 7.65 -4.13 -13.19
CA LEU A 291 6.49 -4.40 -14.03
C LEU A 291 6.25 -5.90 -14.22
N ILE A 292 7.30 -6.65 -14.59
CA ILE A 292 7.19 -8.10 -14.82
C ILE A 292 6.73 -8.81 -13.54
N LEU A 293 7.33 -8.48 -12.39
CA LEU A 293 6.94 -9.07 -11.10
C LEU A 293 5.50 -8.69 -10.71
N ALA A 294 5.09 -7.45 -10.93
CA ALA A 294 3.72 -7.00 -10.66
C ALA A 294 2.68 -7.68 -11.56
N ILE A 295 3.02 -7.92 -12.84
CA ILE A 295 2.19 -8.71 -13.77
C ILE A 295 2.04 -10.13 -13.25
N ILE A 296 3.14 -10.80 -12.90
CA ILE A 296 3.11 -12.17 -12.36
C ILE A 296 2.25 -12.24 -11.10
N ALA A 297 2.48 -11.34 -10.14
CA ALA A 297 1.69 -11.27 -8.91
C ALA A 297 0.20 -11.07 -9.20
N SER A 298 -0.14 -10.16 -10.11
CA SER A 298 -1.55 -9.88 -10.48
C SER A 298 -2.22 -11.08 -11.17
N ILE A 299 -1.50 -11.80 -12.05
CA ILE A 299 -2.00 -13.03 -12.68
C ILE A 299 -2.26 -14.12 -11.64
N LEU A 300 -1.32 -14.34 -10.71
CA LEU A 300 -1.47 -15.34 -9.66
C LEU A 300 -2.66 -15.02 -8.75
N VAL A 301 -2.80 -13.75 -8.36
CA VAL A 301 -3.94 -13.29 -7.55
C VAL A 301 -5.26 -13.43 -8.32
N SER A 302 -5.29 -13.09 -9.61
CA SER A 302 -6.47 -13.27 -10.46
C SER A 302 -6.89 -14.72 -10.59
N TYR A 303 -5.94 -15.62 -10.84
CA TYR A 303 -6.21 -17.04 -10.90
C TYR A 303 -6.75 -17.59 -9.57
N PHE A 304 -6.19 -17.14 -8.45
CA PHE A 304 -6.66 -17.52 -7.12
C PHE A 304 -8.04 -16.94 -6.78
N GLY A 305 -8.30 -15.69 -7.19
CA GLY A 305 -9.56 -15.00 -6.93
C GLY A 305 -10.76 -15.62 -7.65
N GLY A 306 -10.56 -16.15 -8.85
CA GLY A 306 -11.61 -16.76 -9.67
C GLY A 306 -12.30 -15.74 -10.60
N GLU A 307 -13.38 -16.14 -11.26
CA GLU A 307 -13.98 -15.38 -12.37
C GLU A 307 -14.43 -13.96 -12.00
N ASN A 308 -14.85 -13.75 -10.75
CA ASN A 308 -15.25 -12.44 -10.22
C ASN A 308 -14.06 -11.47 -10.00
N PHE A 309 -12.82 -11.95 -10.15
CA PHE A 309 -11.58 -11.19 -10.01
C PHE A 309 -10.66 -11.48 -11.21
N SER A 310 -11.20 -11.31 -12.42
CA SER A 310 -10.47 -11.55 -13.68
C SER A 310 -10.73 -10.49 -14.75
#